data_AF-U2SK75-F1
#
_entry.id   AF-U2SK75-F1
#
_cell.length_a   1.000
_cell.length_b   1.000
_cell.length_c   1.000
_cell.angle_alpha   90.00
_cell.angle_beta   90.00
_cell.angle_gamma   90.00
#
_symmetry.space_group_name_H-M   'P 1'
#
loop_
_entity.id
_entity.type
_entity.pdbx_description
1 polymer ?
#
loop_
_entity_poly.entity_id
_entity_poly.type
_entity_poly.pdbx_seq_one_letter_code
_entity_poly.pdbx_strand_id
1 'polypeptide(L)' 'TAAPGPGEDRDLLQVGRLVVAAALAREESRGAHFRSDFPLTSAAPARHTVLAPAADLQKAALAC' A
#
# COMPACT_ATOMS: atom_id res chain seq x y z
N THR A 1 3.59 28.96 -7.31
CA THR A 1 3.48 27.60 -6.76
C THR A 1 3.11 27.73 -5.30
N ALA A 2 1.91 27.26 -4.91
CA ALA A 2 1.52 27.24 -3.50
C ALA A 2 2.44 26.24 -2.79
N ALA A 3 3.11 26.68 -1.72
CA ALA A 3 3.83 25.76 -0.85
C ALA A 3 2.82 24.79 -0.23
N PRO A 4 3.15 23.49 -0.11
CA PRO A 4 2.26 22.52 0.52
C PRO A 4 1.88 23.03 1.92
N GLY A 5 0.59 22.91 2.26
CA GLY A 5 0.12 23.31 3.58
C GLY A 5 0.76 22.41 4.66
N PRO A 6 0.86 22.85 5.92
CA PRO A 6 1.56 22.11 6.98
C PRO A 6 1.05 20.67 7.24
N GLY A 7 -0.09 20.27 6.66
CA GLY A 7 -0.59 18.89 6.69
C GLY A 7 -0.32 18.06 5.43
N GLU A 8 -0.06 18.67 4.27
CA GLU A 8 0.06 17.96 2.99
C GLU A 8 1.27 17.02 2.99
N ASP A 9 2.44 17.48 3.42
CA ASP A 9 3.64 16.65 3.52
C ASP A 9 3.45 15.46 4.47
N ARG A 10 2.73 15.69 5.58
CA ARG A 10 2.43 14.65 6.57
C ARG A 10 1.52 13.57 5.97
N ASP A 11 0.50 14.00 5.23
CA ASP A 11 -0.47 13.11 4.62
C ASP A 11 0.16 12.34 3.45
N LEU A 12 0.98 12.98 2.62
CA LEU A 12 1.78 12.34 1.58
C LEU A 12 2.75 11.31 2.17
N LEU A 13 3.43 11.63 3.27
CA LEU A 13 4.31 10.69 3.96
C LEU A 13 3.53 9.47 4.50
N GLN A 14 2.33 9.69 5.03
CA GLN A 14 1.47 8.61 5.50
C GLN A 14 1.03 7.70 4.34
N VAL A 15 0.61 8.26 3.22
CA VAL A 15 0.26 7.51 2.00
C VAL A 15 1.47 6.74 1.49
N GLY A 16 2.64 7.37 1.41
CA GLY A 16 3.88 6.72 0.97
C GLY A 16 4.25 5.50 1.81
N ARG A 17 4.10 5.59 3.14
CA ARG A 17 4.31 4.45 4.04
C ARG A 17 3.35 3.30 3.78
N LEU A 18 2.07 3.59 3.55
CA LEU A 18 1.08 2.55 3.24
C LEU A 18 1.36 1.87 1.89
N VAL A 19 1.77 2.63 0.87
CA VAL A 19 2.16 2.09 -0.44
C VAL A 19 3.36 1.16 -0.32
N VAL A 20 4.40 1.57 0.41
CA VAL A 20 5.61 0.75 0.63
C VAL A 20 5.26 -0.52 1.41
N ALA A 21 4.45 -0.42 2.46
CA ALA A 21 4.01 -1.60 3.22
C ALA A 21 3.22 -2.59 2.35
N ALA A 22 2.31 -2.09 1.51
CA ALA A 22 1.55 -2.91 0.56
C ALA A 22 2.45 -3.60 -0.47
N ALA A 23 3.45 -2.89 -1.00
CA ALA A 23 4.42 -3.41 -1.96
C ALA A 23 5.26 -4.55 -1.37
N LEU A 24 5.80 -4.35 -0.15
CA LEU A 24 6.64 -5.34 0.52
C LEU A 24 5.87 -6.64 0.85
N ALA A 25 4.61 -6.52 1.28
CA ALA A 25 3.78 -7.66 1.64
C ALA A 25 3.30 -8.49 0.42
N ARG A 26 3.33 -7.94 -0.80
CA ARG A 26 2.90 -8.65 -2.01
C ARG A 26 4.07 -9.37 -2.66
N GLU A 27 4.15 -10.69 -2.53
CA GLU A 27 5.19 -11.55 -3.11
C GLU A 27 4.82 -12.06 -4.51
N GLU A 28 4.50 -11.14 -5.43
CA GLU A 28 4.24 -11.45 -6.85
C GLU A 28 4.38 -10.18 -7.71
N SER A 29 4.46 -10.38 -9.03
CA SER A 29 4.31 -9.32 -10.02
C SER A 29 2.95 -9.42 -10.71
N ARG A 30 2.15 -8.36 -10.65
CA ARG A 30 0.79 -8.33 -11.22
C ARG A 30 0.41 -6.92 -11.69
N GLY A 31 0.06 -6.80 -12.97
CA GLY A 31 -0.31 -5.52 -13.57
C GLY A 31 0.84 -4.50 -13.50
N ALA A 32 0.57 -3.31 -12.95
CA ALA A 32 1.56 -2.24 -12.81
C ALA A 32 2.56 -2.46 -11.65
N HIS A 33 2.35 -3.48 -10.81
CA HIS A 33 3.24 -3.79 -9.68
C HIS A 33 4.22 -4.89 -10.07
N PHE A 34 5.42 -4.52 -10.48
CA PHE A 34 6.51 -5.46 -10.78
C PHE A 34 7.52 -5.53 -9.63
N ARG A 35 7.96 -6.74 -9.32
CA ARG A 35 8.97 -7.07 -8.31
C ARG A 35 10.00 -8.01 -8.92
N SER A 36 11.27 -7.62 -8.93
CA SER A 36 12.35 -8.44 -9.51
C SER A 36 12.63 -9.72 -8.71
N ASP A 37 12.35 -9.71 -7.42
CA ASP A 37 12.47 -10.87 -6.53
C ASP A 37 11.25 -11.82 -6.60
N PHE A 38 10.12 -11.36 -7.15
CA PHE A 38 8.93 -12.16 -7.45
C PHE A 38 8.38 -11.80 -8.84
N PRO A 39 9.10 -12.14 -9.93
CA PRO A 39 8.84 -11.57 -11.26
C PRO A 39 7.57 -12.10 -11.93
N LEU A 40 6.99 -13.18 -11.40
CA LEU A 40 5.82 -13.84 -11.96
C LEU A 40 4.58 -13.52 -11.13
N THR A 41 3.43 -13.64 -11.79
CA THR A 41 2.12 -13.59 -11.14
C THR A 41 1.88 -14.89 -10.37
N SER A 42 1.35 -14.78 -9.15
CA SER A 42 0.99 -15.95 -8.34
C SER A 42 -0.18 -16.69 -8.98
N ALA A 43 -0.12 -18.03 -8.91
CA ALA A 43 -1.22 -18.91 -9.33
C ALA A 43 -2.44 -18.84 -8.39
N ALA A 44 -2.27 -18.27 -7.19
CA ALA A 44 -3.39 -18.05 -6.28
C ALA A 44 -4.39 -17.03 -6.85
N PRO A 45 -5.67 -17.09 -6.45
CA PRO A 45 -6.65 -16.06 -6.81
C PRO A 45 -6.17 -14.68 -6.40
N ALA A 46 -6.43 -13.68 -7.24
CA ALA A 46 -6.06 -12.30 -6.95
C ALA A 46 -6.75 -11.80 -5.67
N ARG A 47 -6.03 -11.03 -4.86
CA ARG A 47 -6.52 -10.44 -3.61
C ARG A 47 -6.22 -8.95 -3.57
N HIS A 48 -7.15 -8.19 -2.98
CA HIS A 48 -6.95 -6.78 -2.68
C HIS A 48 -6.03 -6.63 -1.47
N THR A 49 -5.18 -5.60 -1.50
CA THR A 49 -4.42 -5.18 -0.32
C THR A 49 -5.23 -4.11 0.40
N VAL A 50 -5.62 -4.37 1.64
CA VAL A 50 -6.35 -3.43 2.49
C VAL A 50 -5.48 -3.08 3.68
N LEU A 51 -5.17 -1.79 3.87
CA LEU A 51 -4.36 -1.29 4.96
C LEU A 51 -5.01 -0.05 5.57
N ALA A 52 -4.80 0.15 6.87
CA ALA A 52 -5.08 1.40 7.55
C ALA A 52 -3.80 1.92 8.22
N PRO A 53 -3.70 3.24 8.45
CA PRO A 53 -2.68 3.79 9.33
C PRO A 53 -2.68 3.05 10.68
N ALA A 54 -1.51 2.94 11.32
CA ALA A 54 -1.38 2.22 12.59
C ALA A 54 -2.36 2.70 13.68
N ALA A 55 -2.70 3.98 13.67
CA ALA A 55 -3.69 4.58 14.58
C ALA A 55 -5.14 4.12 14.32
N ASP A 56 -5.42 3.52 13.17
CA ASP A 56 -6.76 3.17 12.67
C ASP A 56 -6.95 1.65 12.43
N LEU A 57 -6.01 0.81 12.91
CA LEU A 57 -6.01 -0.64 12.68
C LEU A 57 -7.33 -1.34 13.07
N GLN A 58 -8.07 -0.80 14.02
CA GLN A 58 -9.38 -1.31 14.45
C GLN A 58 -10.44 -1.33 13.32
N LYS A 59 -10.32 -0.47 12.30
CA LYS A 59 -11.31 -0.31 11.21
C LYS A 59 -11.03 -1.18 9.97
N ALA A 60 -9.75 -1.45 9.65
CA ALA A 60 -9.40 -2.23 8.47
C ALA A 60 -9.78 -3.72 8.56
N ALA A 61 -9.77 -4.28 9.77
CA ALA A 61 -10.10 -5.69 10.02
C ALA A 61 -11.60 -6.03 9.81
N LEU A 62 -12.47 -5.02 9.73
CA LEU A 62 -13.93 -5.18 9.58
C LEU A 62 -14.41 -5.06 8.12
N ALA A 63 -13.53 -4.74 7.18
CA ALA A 63 -13.87 -4.41 5.79
C ALA A 63 -13.47 -5.49 4.76
N CYS A 64 -12.89 -6.60 5.19
CA CYS A 64 -12.46 -7.73 4.35
C CYS A 64 -13.20 -9.01 4.75
#